data_AF-A0A345BXA3-F1
#
_entry.id   AF-A0A345BXA3-F1
#
_cell.length_a   1.000
_cell.length_b   1.000
_cell.length_c   1.000
_cell.angle_alpha   90.00
_cell.angle_beta   90.00
_cell.angle_gamma   90.00
#
_symmetry.space_group_name_H-M   'P 1'
#
loop_
_entity.id
_entity.type
_entity.pdbx_description
1 polymer ?
#
loop_
_entity_poly.entity_id
_entity_poly.type
_entity_poly.pdbx_seq_one_letter_code
_entity_poly.pdbx_strand_id
1 'polypeptide(L)'
;MEEREMHRKVTRIGNNLGVSMTEALKSIGANAGDHLIVKVINNEIRIQKKKQMDVPDGIDSEFFEILQEGMEEYHNTLKGLRNR
;
A
#
# COMPACT_ATOMS: atom_id res chain seq x y z
N MET A 1 -11.43 -12.37 -0.42
CA MET A 1 -11.39 -10.96 0.06
C MET A 1 -12.82 -10.50 0.11
N GLU A 2 -13.25 -9.90 1.22
CA GLU A 2 -14.63 -9.41 1.36
C GLU A 2 -14.70 -8.02 0.70
N GLU A 3 -15.48 -7.90 -0.38
CA GLU A 3 -15.74 -6.63 -1.05
C GLU A 3 -16.99 -5.99 -0.41
N ARG A 4 -16.87 -4.73 0.01
CA ARG A 4 -17.98 -3.96 0.59
C ARG A 4 -18.28 -2.78 -0.30
N GLU A 5 -19.49 -2.74 -0.83
CA GLU A 5 -19.97 -1.64 -1.66
C GLU A 5 -20.63 -0.54 -0.81
N MET A 6 -20.36 0.72 -1.16
CA MET A 6 -20.89 1.88 -0.45
C MET A 6 -21.30 2.96 -1.45
N HIS A 7 -22.60 3.25 -1.54
CA HIS A 7 -23.06 4.38 -2.35
C HIS A 7 -22.96 5.68 -1.55
N ARG A 8 -22.24 6.66 -2.09
CA ARG A 8 -22.08 7.99 -1.50
C ARG A 8 -22.24 9.04 -2.58
N LYS A 9 -22.82 10.18 -2.19
CA LYS A 9 -23.01 11.34 -3.08
C LYS A 9 -21.78 12.24 -3.01
N VAL A 10 -21.40 12.82 -4.15
CA VAL A 10 -20.43 13.92 -4.20
C VAL A 10 -21.10 15.19 -3.66
N THR A 11 -20.48 15.80 -2.65
CA THR A 11 -20.98 17.00 -1.98
C THR A 11 -19.92 18.11 -2.01
N ARG A 12 -20.30 19.34 -1.69
CA ARG A 12 -19.33 20.42 -1.43
C ARG A 12 -18.87 20.36 0.03
N ILE A 13 -17.56 20.38 0.24
CA ILE A 13 -16.90 20.50 1.55
C ILE A 13 -16.06 21.77 1.49
N GLY A 14 -16.56 22.85 2.10
CA GLY A 14 -16.05 24.20 1.85
C GLY A 14 -16.17 24.57 0.36
N ASN A 15 -15.05 24.97 -0.25
CA ASN A 15 -14.98 25.33 -1.68
C ASN A 15 -14.68 24.13 -2.59
N ASN A 16 -14.43 22.94 -2.03
CA ASN A 16 -14.02 21.76 -2.78
C ASN A 16 -15.17 20.78 -2.96
N LEU A 17 -15.04 19.88 -3.95
CA LEU A 17 -15.87 18.68 -4.03
C LEU A 17 -15.26 17.58 -3.16
N GLY A 18 -16.12 16.78 -2.53
CA GLY A 18 -15.69 15.67 -1.72
C GLY A 18 -16.76 14.60 -1.57
N VAL A 19 -16.36 13.47 -1.01
CA VAL A 19 -17.22 12.33 -0.68
C VAL A 19 -16.88 11.91 0.75
N SER A 20 -17.90 11.67 1.58
CA SER A 20 -17.69 11.16 2.93
C SER A 20 -17.30 9.67 2.90
N MET A 21 -16.19 9.32 3.57
CA MET A 21 -15.61 7.98 3.58
C MET A 21 -15.41 7.41 5.00
N THR A 22 -16.14 7.91 6.00
CA THR A 22 -15.91 7.58 7.42
C THR A 22 -15.81 6.08 7.71
N GLU A 23 -16.73 5.28 7.20
CA GLU A 23 -16.75 3.82 7.42
C GLU A 23 -15.64 3.11 6.64
N ALA A 24 -15.36 3.55 5.41
CA ALA A 24 -14.26 3.02 4.60
C ALA A 24 -12.89 3.29 5.25
N LEU A 25 -12.66 4.52 5.73
CA LEU A 25 -11.43 4.88 6.46
C LEU A 25 -11.26 4.07 7.74
N LYS A 26 -12.35 3.84 8.50
CA LYS A 26 -12.32 2.95 9.68
C LYS A 26 -11.93 1.52 9.29
N SER A 27 -12.45 0.99 8.19
CA SER A 27 -12.16 -0.38 7.75
C SER A 27 -10.68 -0.62 7.40
N ILE A 28 -9.97 0.43 6.98
CA ILE A 28 -8.52 0.37 6.71
C ILE A 28 -7.66 0.87 7.89
N GLY A 29 -8.28 1.13 9.05
CA GLY A 29 -7.58 1.62 10.24
C GLY A 29 -6.88 2.98 10.04
N ALA A 30 -7.47 3.85 9.23
CA ALA A 30 -6.98 5.21 9.03
C ALA A 30 -7.54 6.14 10.11
N ASN A 31 -6.64 6.85 10.78
CA ASN A 31 -6.95 7.81 11.85
C ASN A 31 -6.64 9.24 11.41
N ALA A 32 -7.16 10.22 12.15
CA ALA A 32 -6.80 11.61 11.95
C ALA A 32 -5.28 11.80 12.11
N GLY A 33 -4.65 12.44 11.12
CA GLY A 33 -3.20 12.63 11.06
C GLY A 33 -2.45 11.58 10.24
N ASP A 34 -3.09 10.45 9.87
CA ASP A 34 -2.47 9.46 8.99
C ASP A 34 -2.30 10.01 7.57
N HIS A 35 -1.18 9.65 6.94
CA HIS A 35 -0.97 9.89 5.51
C HIS A 35 -1.60 8.77 4.67
N LEU A 36 -2.35 9.16 3.64
CA LEU A 36 -2.93 8.23 2.66
C LEU A 36 -2.31 8.47 1.29
N ILE A 37 -2.18 7.40 0.51
CA ILE A 37 -1.84 7.45 -0.91
C ILE A 37 -3.16 7.40 -1.69
N VAL A 38 -3.37 8.37 -2.57
CA VAL A 38 -4.53 8.44 -3.47
C VAL A 38 -4.02 8.25 -4.90
N LYS A 39 -4.48 7.20 -5.59
CA LYS A 39 -4.17 6.92 -6.99
C LYS A 39 -5.43 7.00 -7.83
N VAL A 40 -5.32 7.53 -9.05
CA VAL A 40 -6.39 7.54 -10.04
C VAL A 40 -5.98 6.63 -11.19
N ILE A 41 -6.73 5.55 -11.43
CA ILE A 41 -6.43 4.55 -12.46
C ILE A 41 -7.74 4.19 -13.17
N ASN A 42 -7.82 4.35 -14.48
CA ASN A 42 -8.99 3.94 -15.29
C ASN A 42 -10.33 4.42 -14.73
N ASN A 43 -10.39 5.68 -14.28
CA ASN A 43 -11.58 6.29 -13.67
C ASN A 43 -11.96 5.75 -12.26
N GLU A 44 -11.07 4.98 -11.63
CA GLU A 44 -11.18 4.57 -10.23
C GLU A 44 -10.24 5.39 -9.35
N ILE A 45 -10.70 5.73 -8.14
CA ILE A 45 -9.85 6.27 -7.08
C ILE A 45 -9.51 5.14 -6.12
N ARG A 46 -8.22 4.84 -5.98
CA ARG A 46 -7.71 3.87 -4.99
C ARG A 46 -7.04 4.62 -3.85
N ILE A 47 -7.52 4.38 -2.64
CA ILE A 47 -7.02 5.01 -1.41
C ILE A 47 -6.39 3.94 -0.54
N GLN A 48 -5.15 4.15 -0.14
CA GLN A 48 -4.39 3.20 0.66
C GLN A 48 -3.69 3.93 1.80
N LYS A 49 -3.60 3.31 2.98
CA LYS A 49 -2.77 3.85 4.06
C LYS A 49 -1.32 3.88 3.60
N LYS A 50 -0.64 5.02 3.74
CA LYS A 50 0.79 5.10 3.48
C LYS A 50 1.46 4.28 4.58
N LYS A 51 1.96 3.10 4.23
CA LYS A 51 2.96 2.44 5.08
C LYS A 51 4.21 3.29 4.96
N GLN A 52 4.50 4.06 6.00
CA GLN A 52 5.84 4.52 6.24
C GLN A 52 6.61 3.23 6.55
N MET A 53 7.19 2.62 5.51
CA MET A 53 8.34 1.78 5.77
C MET A 53 9.39 2.81 6.17
N ASP A 54 9.70 2.89 7.46
CA ASP A 54 10.98 3.40 7.89
C ASP A 54 11.98 2.40 7.34
N VAL A 55 12.34 2.61 6.08
CA VAL A 55 13.40 1.89 5.45
C VAL A 55 14.65 2.37 6.19
N PRO A 56 15.34 1.50 6.94
CA PRO A 56 16.55 1.90 7.66
C PRO A 56 17.50 2.62 6.72
N ASP A 57 18.19 3.65 7.21
CA ASP A 57 19.24 4.32 6.45
C ASP A 57 20.20 3.26 5.86
N GLY A 58 20.39 3.27 4.54
CA GLY A 58 21.20 2.28 3.82
C GLY A 58 20.44 1.12 3.18
N ILE A 59 19.11 1.09 3.26
CA ILE A 59 18.26 0.23 2.42
C ILE A 59 17.64 1.09 1.32
N ASP A 60 18.20 1.04 0.12
CA ASP A 60 17.68 1.74 -1.06
C ASP A 60 17.26 0.72 -2.14
N SER A 61 16.87 1.22 -3.30
CA SER A 61 16.54 0.36 -4.45
C SER A 61 17.71 -0.54 -4.87
N GLU A 62 18.96 -0.07 -4.74
CA GLU A 62 20.16 -0.83 -5.06
C GLU A 62 20.36 -1.99 -4.07
N PHE A 63 20.08 -1.79 -2.78
CA PHE A 63 20.07 -2.86 -1.79
C PHE A 63 19.11 -3.99 -2.16
N PHE A 64 17.90 -3.66 -2.63
CA PHE A 64 16.93 -4.68 -3.05
C PHE A 64 17.35 -5.41 -4.33
N GLU A 65 18.01 -4.72 -5.27
CA GLU A 65 18.57 -5.34 -6.47
C GLU A 65 19.69 -6.33 -6.13
N ILE A 66 20.65 -5.93 -5.28
CA ILE A 66 21.74 -6.80 -4.82
C ILE A 66 21.19 -8.00 -4.03
N LEU A 67 20.19 -7.79 -3.17
CA LEU A 67 19.52 -8.89 -2.48
C LEU A 67 18.87 -9.87 -3.46
N GLN A 68 18.22 -9.36 -4.51
CA GLN A 68 17.58 -10.20 -5.51
C GLN A 68 18.61 -11.02 -6.29
N GLU A 69 19.72 -10.41 -6.71
CA GLU A 69 20.83 -11.12 -7.37
C GLU A 69 21.42 -12.22 -6.49
N GLY A 70 21.69 -11.92 -5.22
CA GLY A 70 22.20 -12.92 -4.27
C GLY A 70 21.20 -14.07 -4.01
N MET A 71 19.90 -13.76 -3.92
CA MET A 71 18.87 -14.79 -3.79
C MET A 71 18.77 -15.68 -5.02
N GLU A 72 18.93 -15.12 -6.23
CA GLU A 72 18.97 -15.89 -7.47
C GLU A 72 20.21 -16.78 -7.56
N GLU A 73 21.39 -16.25 -7.21
CA GLU A 73 22.65 -17.00 -7.20
C GLU A 73 22.57 -18.21 -6.25
N TYR A 74 22.00 -18.02 -5.06
CA TYR A 74 21.86 -19.09 -4.07
C TYR A 74 20.55 -19.89 -4.19
N HIS A 75 19.68 -19.61 -5.18
CA HIS A 75 18.36 -20.26 -5.29
C HIS A 75 18.42 -21.78 -5.30
N ASN A 76 19.39 -22.35 -6.02
CA ASN A 76 19.58 -23.79 -6.11
C ASN A 76 20.11 -24.38 -4.79
N THR A 77 20.98 -23.66 -4.09
CA THR A 77 21.51 -24.03 -2.77
C THR A 77 20.43 -23.95 -1.69
N LEU A 78 19.63 -22.89 -1.69
CA LEU A 78 18.49 -22.68 -0.80
C LEU A 78 17.39 -23.74 -1.01
N LYS A 79 17.10 -24.11 -2.26
CA LYS A 79 16.22 -25.24 -2.58
C LYS A 79 16.78 -26.57 -2.07
N GLY A 80 18.09 -26.76 -2.10
CA GLY A 80 18.77 -27.94 -1.57
C GLY A 80 18.61 -28.12 -0.05
N LEU A 81 18.50 -27.01 0.69
CA LEU A 81 18.25 -27.02 2.14
C LEU A 81 16.82 -27.43 2.52
N ARG A 82 15.87 -27.41 1.58
CA ARG A 82 14.47 -27.83 1.81
C ARG A 82 14.33 -29.35 1.98
N ASN A 83 15.33 -30.14 1.58
CA ASN A 83 15.33 -31.60 1.69
C ASN A 83 16.16 -32.11 2.88
N ARG A 84 16.30 -31.30 3.94
CA ARG A 84 16.87 -31.70 5.24
C ARG A 84 15.82 -31.63 6.33
#